data_AF-A0AAE0ZBP8-F1
#
_entry.id   AF-A0AAE0ZBP8-F1
#
_cell.length_a   1.000
_cell.length_b   1.000
_cell.length_c   1.000
_cell.angle_alpha   90.00
_cell.angle_beta   90.00
_cell.angle_gamma   90.00
#
_symmetry.space_group_name_H-M   'P 1'
#
loop_
_entity.id
_entity.type
_entity.pdbx_description
1 polymer ?
#
loop_
_entity_poly.entity_id
_entity_poly.type
_entity_poly.pdbx_seq_one_letter_code
_entity_poly.pdbx_strand_id
1 'polypeptide(L)'
;MQNLRRLLGMIWQDQITTISILTQAGMPSLFAILSQRCLHWLGHVCQMEDRCIPKDFLYSQPASDSHLTSQPTIHFKDVCKKDLKTCRIQPAELEMEVSNCTTWWAKVKKGIKPAEEKRELEREKKRTSRHRTQPVPTSHTTPPLTTPAASANAIASPE
;
A
#
# COMPACT_ATOMS: atom_id res chain seq x y z
N MET A 1 -9.73 -6.56 5.38
CA MET A 1 -10.52 -6.98 4.19
C MET A 1 -11.36 -8.24 4.40
N GLN A 2 -11.05 -9.13 5.36
CA GLN A 2 -11.85 -10.35 5.59
C GLN A 2 -13.32 -10.09 5.92
N ASN A 3 -13.63 -9.07 6.73
CA ASN A 3 -15.01 -8.70 7.05
C ASN A 3 -15.79 -8.29 5.80
N LEU A 4 -15.18 -7.51 4.89
CA LEU A 4 -15.81 -7.11 3.64
C LEU A 4 -16.04 -8.30 2.71
N ARG A 5 -15.09 -9.23 2.62
CA ARG A 5 -15.26 -10.49 1.86
C ARG A 5 -16.41 -11.32 2.41
N ARG A 6 -16.52 -11.46 3.74
CA ARG A 6 -17.61 -12.18 4.41
C ARG A 6 -18.97 -11.52 4.13
N LEU A 7 -19.04 -10.19 4.23
CA LEU A 7 -20.27 -9.44 3.96
C LEU A 7 -20.74 -9.60 2.50
N LEU A 8 -19.80 -9.65 1.56
CA LEU A 8 -20.07 -9.86 0.12
C LEU A 8 -20.22 -11.34 -0.27
N GLY A 9 -20.19 -12.27 0.69
CA GLY A 9 -20.35 -13.72 0.42
C GLY A 9 -19.19 -14.36 -0.35
N MET A 10 -18.01 -13.75 -0.38
CA MET A 10 -16.86 -14.25 -1.15
C MET A 10 -16.06 -15.30 -0.39
N ILE A 11 -15.72 -16.39 -1.09
CA ILE A 11 -14.92 -17.48 -0.53
C ILE A 11 -13.45 -17.27 -0.92
N TRP A 12 -12.53 -17.78 -0.11
CA TRP A 12 -11.09 -17.66 -0.37
C TRP A 12 -10.64 -18.33 -1.69
N GLN A 13 -11.37 -19.35 -2.16
CA GLN A 13 -11.09 -20.10 -3.39
C GLN A 13 -11.13 -19.24 -4.65
N ASP A 14 -11.87 -18.13 -4.65
CA ASP A 14 -12.10 -17.32 -5.85
C ASP A 14 -10.86 -16.51 -6.31
N GLN A 15 -9.75 -16.54 -5.54
CA GLN A 15 -8.52 -15.75 -5.79
C GLN A 15 -8.78 -14.26 -6.14
N ILE A 16 -9.88 -13.70 -5.64
CA ILE A 16 -10.32 -12.34 -5.98
C ILE A 16 -9.37 -11.31 -5.36
N THR A 17 -8.98 -10.34 -6.19
CA THR A 17 -8.06 -9.26 -5.80
C THR A 17 -8.74 -8.29 -4.84
N THR A 18 -7.98 -7.69 -3.92
CA THR A 18 -8.48 -6.62 -3.03
C THR A 18 -9.12 -5.47 -3.80
N ILE A 19 -8.60 -5.12 -4.99
CA ILE A 19 -9.12 -4.05 -5.84
C ILE A 19 -10.53 -4.38 -6.34
N SER A 20 -10.74 -5.56 -6.93
CA SER A 20 -12.06 -5.95 -7.44
C SER A 20 -13.12 -6.04 -6.34
N ILE A 21 -12.74 -6.37 -5.11
CA ILE A 21 -13.64 -6.33 -3.95
C ILE A 21 -14.07 -4.90 -3.63
N LEU A 22 -13.12 -3.97 -3.64
CA LEU A 22 -13.40 -2.56 -3.40
C LEU A 22 -14.27 -1.98 -4.51
N THR A 23 -14.00 -2.33 -5.78
CA THR A 23 -14.82 -1.96 -6.93
C THR A 23 -16.25 -2.48 -6.79
N GLN A 24 -16.43 -3.75 -6.42
CA GLN A 24 -17.76 -4.34 -6.21
C GLN A 24 -18.50 -3.69 -5.04
N ALA A 25 -17.79 -3.31 -3.98
CA ALA A 25 -18.37 -2.59 -2.85
C ALA A 25 -18.61 -1.08 -3.13
N GLY A 26 -18.17 -0.56 -4.28
CA GLY A 26 -18.24 0.87 -4.59
C GLY A 26 -17.40 1.74 -3.65
N MET A 27 -16.36 1.17 -3.02
CA MET A 27 -15.55 1.88 -2.03
C MET A 27 -14.18 2.28 -2.60
N PRO A 28 -13.68 3.47 -2.25
CA PRO A 28 -12.30 3.83 -2.54
C PRO A 28 -11.33 2.99 -1.71
N SER A 29 -10.10 2.85 -2.18
CA SER A 29 -9.03 2.20 -1.44
C SER A 29 -8.68 2.95 -0.17
N LEU A 30 -8.12 2.23 0.81
CA LEU A 30 -7.63 2.83 2.06
C LEU A 30 -6.65 3.99 1.79
N PHE A 31 -5.81 3.87 0.77
CA PHE A 31 -4.87 4.92 0.39
C PHE A 31 -5.57 6.19 -0.08
N ALA A 32 -6.62 6.07 -0.89
CA ALA A 32 -7.41 7.23 -1.31
C ALA A 32 -8.11 7.90 -0.13
N ILE A 33 -8.70 7.11 0.77
CA ILE A 33 -9.35 7.62 1.99
C ILE A 33 -8.34 8.35 2.89
N LEU A 34 -7.17 7.77 3.12
CA LEU A 34 -6.12 8.38 3.94
C LEU A 34 -5.60 9.67 3.30
N SER A 35 -5.25 9.64 2.01
CA SER A 35 -4.83 10.84 1.28
C SER A 35 -5.90 11.95 1.36
N GLN A 36 -7.19 11.60 1.25
CA GLN A 36 -8.28 12.57 1.39
C GLN A 36 -8.31 13.22 2.77
N ARG A 37 -8.27 12.42 3.82
CA ARG A 37 -8.36 12.90 5.20
C ARG A 37 -7.14 13.74 5.56
N CYS A 38 -5.94 13.33 5.15
CA CYS A 38 -4.72 14.09 5.35
C CYS A 38 -4.81 15.48 4.69
N LEU A 39 -5.27 15.55 3.44
CA LEU A 39 -5.39 16.82 2.71
C LEU A 39 -6.54 17.70 3.21
N HIS A 40 -7.65 17.11 3.65
CA HIS A 40 -8.73 17.87 4.30
C HIS A 40 -8.26 18.48 5.63
N TRP A 41 -7.58 17.70 6.47
CA TRP A 41 -7.00 18.20 7.71
C TRP A 41 -5.96 19.30 7.44
N LEU A 42 -5.10 19.10 6.45
CA LEU A 42 -4.11 20.11 6.04
C LEU A 42 -4.78 21.43 5.66
N GLY A 43 -5.80 21.39 4.81
CA GLY A 43 -6.54 22.59 4.43
C GLY A 43 -7.22 23.26 5.63
N HIS A 44 -7.79 22.47 6.54
CA HIS A 44 -8.40 23.00 7.75
C HIS A 44 -7.37 23.72 8.65
N VAL A 45 -6.20 23.12 8.86
CA VAL A 45 -5.13 23.71 9.68
C VAL A 45 -4.56 24.97 9.03
N CYS A 46 -4.38 25.00 7.71
CA CYS A 46 -3.93 26.18 6.99
C CYS A 46 -4.92 27.37 7.10
N GLN A 47 -6.22 27.12 7.28
CA GLN A 47 -7.24 28.15 7.51
C GLN A 47 -7.34 28.62 8.97
N MET A 48 -6.72 27.92 9.92
CA MET A 48 -6.71 28.38 11.31
C MET A 48 -5.95 29.70 11.45
N GLU A 49 -6.24 30.44 12.52
CA GLU A 49 -5.46 31.63 12.89
C GLU A 49 -4.01 31.21 13.21
N ASP A 50 -3.05 32.09 12.93
CA ASP A 50 -1.62 31.79 13.14
C ASP A 50 -1.28 31.45 14.59
N ARG A 51 -2.08 31.91 15.55
CA ARG A 51 -1.90 31.64 16.99
C ARG A 51 -2.37 30.25 17.41
N CYS A 52 -2.94 29.47 16.50
CA CYS A 52 -3.44 28.14 16.80
C CYS A 52 -2.30 27.13 16.82
N ILE A 53 -2.14 26.41 17.94
CA ILE A 53 -1.12 25.37 18.16
C ILE A 53 -0.97 24.39 16.97
N PRO A 54 -2.04 23.88 16.34
CA PRO A 54 -1.89 22.96 15.19
C PRO A 54 -1.20 23.61 13.98
N LYS A 55 -1.46 24.90 13.74
CA LYS A 55 -0.86 25.66 12.64
C LYS A 55 0.60 25.96 12.96
N ASP A 56 0.88 26.46 14.16
CA ASP A 56 2.25 26.63 14.66
C ASP A 56 3.06 25.34 14.55
N PHE A 57 2.50 24.21 14.96
CA PHE A 57 3.15 22.90 14.82
C PHE A 57 3.42 22.51 13.37
N LEU A 58 2.46 22.72 12.47
CA LEU A 58 2.61 22.40 11.04
C LEU A 58 3.72 23.23 10.36
N TYR A 59 3.78 24.52 10.68
CA TYR A 59 4.74 25.47 10.11
C TYR A 59 6.04 25.57 10.89
N SER A 60 6.08 25.03 12.11
CA SER A 60 7.30 24.99 12.93
C SER A 60 8.46 24.44 12.11
N GLN A 61 9.57 25.17 12.19
CA GLN A 61 10.81 24.70 11.64
C GLN A 61 11.30 23.56 12.53
N PRO A 62 11.62 22.39 11.97
CA PRO A 62 12.24 21.34 12.77
C PRO A 62 13.50 21.93 13.41
N ALA A 63 13.61 21.82 14.73
CA ALA A 63 14.88 22.04 15.41
C ALA A 63 15.91 21.12 14.74
N SER A 64 17.13 21.62 14.55
CA SER A 64 18.22 20.88 13.94
C SER A 64 18.70 19.80 14.90
N ASP A 65 17.86 18.80 15.17
CA ASP A 65 18.16 17.72 16.09
C ASP A 65 18.95 16.66 15.34
N SER A 66 20.13 16.34 15.87
CA SER A 66 20.99 15.25 15.41
C SER A 66 20.27 13.92 15.60
N HIS A 67 19.51 13.50 14.60
CA HIS A 67 18.78 12.24 14.65
C HIS A 67 19.75 11.05 14.76
N LEU A 68 19.57 10.25 15.81
CA LEU A 68 20.17 8.92 15.95
C LEU A 68 19.75 8.06 14.74
N THR A 69 20.74 7.49 14.05
CA THR A 69 20.72 6.80 12.75
C THR A 69 19.71 5.65 12.58
N SER A 70 18.91 5.30 13.59
CA SER A 70 18.15 4.04 13.64
C SER A 70 16.64 4.13 13.41
N GLN A 71 16.01 5.31 13.23
CA GLN A 71 14.55 5.39 13.03
C GLN A 71 14.11 6.33 11.89
N PRO A 72 13.58 5.79 10.78
CA PRO A 72 12.87 6.59 9.79
C PRO A 72 11.45 6.92 10.30
N THR A 73 11.32 7.96 11.11
CA THR A 73 9.99 8.50 11.48
C THR A 73 9.49 9.36 10.33
N ILE A 74 8.56 8.84 9.53
CA ILE A 74 7.91 9.65 8.48
C ILE A 74 7.00 10.65 9.19
N HIS A 75 7.30 11.95 9.07
CA HIS A 75 6.47 12.99 9.66
C HIS A 75 5.15 13.16 8.89
N PHE A 76 4.09 13.56 9.59
CA PHE A 76 2.78 13.83 8.98
C PHE A 76 2.87 14.87 7.84
N LYS A 77 3.71 15.90 8.02
CA LYS A 77 4.01 16.91 7.00
C LYS A 77 4.53 16.29 5.70
N ASP A 78 5.35 15.24 5.79
CA ASP A 78 5.90 14.56 4.62
C ASP A 78 4.88 13.66 3.93
N VAL A 79 3.96 13.06 4.70
CA VAL A 79 2.78 12.37 4.14
C VAL A 79 1.93 13.36 3.35
N CYS A 80 1.61 14.52 3.92
CA CYS A 80 0.86 15.57 3.23
C CYS A 80 1.56 16.05 1.96
N LYS A 81 2.86 16.33 2.00
CA LYS A 81 3.65 16.71 0.82
C LYS A 81 3.58 15.64 -0.28
N LYS A 82 3.67 14.36 0.08
CA LYS A 82 3.55 13.25 -0.87
C LYS A 82 2.16 13.18 -1.47
N ASP A 83 1.12 13.33 -0.67
CA ASP A 83 -0.27 13.30 -1.14
C ASP A 83 -0.59 14.50 -2.05
N LEU A 84 -0.12 15.71 -1.71
CA LEU A 84 -0.21 16.90 -2.57
C LEU A 84 0.40 16.66 -3.95
N LYS A 85 1.64 16.15 -3.98
CA LYS A 85 2.33 15.80 -5.24
C LYS A 85 1.56 14.74 -6.03
N THR A 86 1.03 13.73 -5.35
CA THR A 86 0.26 12.65 -6.01
C THR A 86 -1.04 13.20 -6.61
N CYS A 87 -1.70 14.14 -5.92
CA CYS A 87 -2.91 14.81 -6.37
C CYS A 87 -2.67 15.95 -7.37
N ARG A 88 -1.41 16.20 -7.77
CA ARG A 88 -0.99 17.29 -8.68
C ARG A 88 -1.36 18.69 -8.15
N ILE A 89 -1.31 18.86 -6.84
CA ILE A 89 -1.50 20.16 -6.18
C ILE A 89 -0.12 20.69 -5.83
N GLN A 90 0.20 21.90 -6.30
CA GLN A 90 1.48 22.53 -6.01
C GLN A 90 1.51 23.00 -4.55
N PRO A 91 2.52 22.59 -3.74
CA PRO A 91 2.62 23.04 -2.35
C PRO A 91 2.81 24.56 -2.21
N ALA A 92 3.41 25.23 -3.21
CA ALA A 92 3.65 26.67 -3.18
C ALA A 92 2.36 27.51 -3.28
N GLU A 93 1.32 26.96 -3.91
CA GLU A 93 0.02 27.63 -4.09
C GLU A 93 -0.99 27.22 -3.00
N LEU A 94 -0.56 26.45 -2.00
CA LEU A 94 -1.44 25.86 -1.00
C LEU A 94 -2.28 26.91 -0.25
N GLU A 95 -1.66 28.00 0.22
CA GLU A 95 -2.36 29.01 1.03
C GLU A 95 -3.42 29.77 0.21
N MET A 96 -3.13 30.06 -1.06
CA MET A 96 -4.10 30.66 -1.97
C MET A 96 -5.28 29.72 -2.25
N GLU A 97 -5.01 28.44 -2.50
CA GLU A 97 -6.03 27.43 -2.81
C GLU A 97 -6.91 27.07 -1.62
N VAL A 98 -6.32 27.10 -0.43
CA VAL A 98 -7.00 26.76 0.82
C VAL A 98 -7.85 27.92 1.33
N SER A 99 -7.65 29.15 0.85
CA SER A 99 -8.43 30.33 1.23
C SER A 99 -9.95 30.16 1.04
N ASN A 100 -10.36 29.34 0.06
CA ASN A 100 -11.75 28.92 -0.08
C ASN A 100 -11.89 27.41 0.19
N CYS A 101 -12.58 27.08 1.28
CA CYS A 101 -12.72 25.71 1.78
C CYS A 101 -13.47 24.79 0.80
N THR A 102 -14.50 25.31 0.13
CA THR A 102 -15.31 24.53 -0.80
C THR A 102 -14.53 24.20 -2.07
N THR A 103 -13.79 25.18 -2.61
CA THR A 103 -12.91 24.95 -3.78
C THR A 103 -11.79 23.99 -3.43
N TRP A 104 -11.22 24.09 -2.23
CA TRP A 104 -10.22 23.16 -1.72
C TRP A 104 -10.72 21.72 -1.68
N TRP A 105 -11.88 21.46 -1.05
CA TRP A 105 -12.44 20.12 -0.97
C TRP A 105 -12.74 19.52 -2.35
N ALA A 106 -13.29 20.33 -3.26
CA ALA A 106 -13.53 19.92 -4.63
C ALA A 106 -12.22 19.56 -5.35
N LYS A 107 -11.17 20.38 -5.17
CA LYS A 107 -9.84 20.15 -5.76
C LYS A 107 -9.19 18.87 -5.22
N VAL A 108 -9.24 18.65 -3.91
CA VAL A 108 -8.74 17.41 -3.28
C VAL A 108 -9.49 16.19 -3.81
N LYS A 109 -10.83 16.21 -3.82
CA LYS A 109 -11.66 15.12 -4.35
C LYS A 109 -11.35 14.83 -5.82
N LYS A 110 -11.13 15.88 -6.63
CA LYS A 110 -10.74 15.76 -8.04
C LYS A 110 -9.34 15.17 -8.22
N GLY A 111 -8.38 15.56 -7.38
CA GLY A 111 -6.99 15.09 -7.45
C GLY A 111 -6.79 13.64 -6.99
N ILE A 112 -7.64 13.15 -6.08
CA ILE A 112 -7.51 11.79 -5.51
C ILE A 112 -7.88 10.70 -6.50
N LYS A 113 -8.91 10.90 -7.33
CA LYS A 113 -9.32 9.93 -8.35
C LYS A 113 -8.16 9.50 -9.28
N PRO A 114 -7.48 10.43 -10.00
CA PRO A 114 -6.37 10.05 -10.87
C PRO A 114 -5.15 9.56 -10.08
N ALA A 115 -4.97 10.00 -8.82
CA ALA A 115 -3.92 9.50 -7.94
C ALA A 115 -4.14 8.03 -7.56
N GLU A 116 -5.39 7.63 -7.35
CA GLU A 116 -5.80 6.25 -7.07
C GLU A 116 -5.64 5.37 -8.31
N GLU A 117 -6.17 5.79 -9.46
CA GLU A 117 -6.04 5.09 -10.75
C GLU A 117 -4.58 4.85 -11.12
N LYS A 118 -3.72 5.87 -10.98
CA LYS A 118 -2.27 5.73 -11.20
C LYS A 118 -1.67 4.68 -10.29
N ARG A 119 -2.04 4.66 -9.01
CA ARG A 119 -1.53 3.67 -8.04
C ARG A 119 -2.00 2.26 -8.38
N GLU A 120 -3.22 2.10 -8.87
CA GLU A 120 -3.75 0.81 -9.33
C GLU A 120 -2.99 0.30 -10.55
N LEU A 121 -2.77 1.16 -11.54
CA LEU A 121 -2.00 0.82 -12.74
C LEU A 121 -0.58 0.36 -12.38
N GLU A 122 0.12 1.08 -11.49
CA GLU A 122 1.47 0.69 -11.06
C GLU A 122 1.48 -0.62 -10.27
N ARG A 123 0.44 -0.89 -9.46
CA ARG A 123 0.29 -2.18 -8.77
C ARG A 123 0.07 -3.33 -9.75
N GLU A 124 -0.76 -3.12 -10.77
CA GLU A 124 -1.04 -4.14 -11.78
C GLU A 124 0.19 -4.43 -12.64
N LYS A 125 0.93 -3.40 -13.08
CA LYS A 125 2.23 -3.57 -13.75
C LYS A 125 3.22 -4.40 -12.92
N LYS A 126 3.31 -4.12 -11.62
CA LYS A 126 4.19 -4.89 -10.72
C LYS A 126 3.72 -6.33 -10.55
N ARG A 127 2.40 -6.57 -10.56
CA ARG A 127 1.81 -7.92 -10.48
C ARG A 127 2.09 -8.73 -11.74
N THR A 128 1.86 -8.17 -12.92
CA THR A 128 2.11 -8.85 -14.20
C THR A 128 3.60 -9.15 -14.38
N SER A 129 4.48 -8.23 -13.98
CA SER A 129 5.92 -8.50 -13.96
C SER A 129 6.27 -9.68 -13.07
N ARG A 130 5.69 -9.81 -11.87
CA ARG A 130 5.94 -10.94 -10.96
C ARG A 130 5.44 -12.26 -11.53
N HIS A 131 4.27 -12.28 -12.19
CA HIS A 131 3.76 -13.48 -12.85
C HIS A 131 4.66 -13.92 -14.01
N ARG A 132 5.22 -12.98 -14.77
CA ARG A 132 6.13 -13.30 -15.89
C ARG A 132 7.47 -13.91 -15.42
N THR A 133 7.94 -13.57 -14.22
CA THR A 133 9.21 -14.04 -13.66
C THR A 133 9.09 -15.28 -12.79
N GLN A 134 7.88 -15.85 -12.61
CA GLN A 134 7.69 -17.11 -11.89
C GLN A 134 8.31 -18.25 -12.72
N PRO A 135 9.30 -19.00 -12.20
CA PRO A 135 9.76 -20.21 -12.85
C PRO A 135 8.62 -21.24 -12.88
N VAL A 136 8.43 -21.88 -14.03
CA VAL A 136 7.50 -23.00 -14.21
C VAL A 136 7.80 -24.06 -13.14
N PRO A 137 6.80 -24.61 -12.43
CA PRO A 137 7.06 -25.71 -11.52
C PRO A 137 7.55 -26.89 -12.35
N THR A 138 8.84 -27.20 -12.23
CA THR A 138 9.40 -28.45 -12.73
C THR A 138 8.62 -29.55 -12.06
N SER A 139 7.77 -30.22 -12.83
CA SER A 139 7.13 -31.47 -12.46
C SER A 139 8.21 -32.40 -11.91
N HIS A 140 8.11 -32.69 -10.62
CA HIS A 140 8.60 -33.87 -9.92
C HIS A 140 9.03 -35.00 -10.87
N THR A 141 10.30 -35.00 -11.26
CA THR A 141 10.98 -36.23 -11.69
C THR A 141 11.40 -36.94 -10.41
N THR A 142 10.54 -37.82 -9.93
CA THR A 142 10.88 -38.80 -8.91
C THR A 142 12.09 -39.60 -9.42
N PRO A 143 13.23 -39.60 -8.72
CA PRO A 143 14.32 -40.50 -9.06
C PRO A 143 13.86 -41.94 -8.82
N PRO A 144 14.20 -42.91 -9.70
CA PRO A 144 13.84 -44.30 -9.46
C PRO A 144 14.56 -44.79 -8.19
N LEU A 145 13.78 -45.35 -7.27
CA LEU A 145 14.29 -46.09 -6.12
C LEU A 145 15.03 -47.32 -6.65
N THR A 146 16.36 -47.22 -6.74
CA THR A 146 17.22 -48.40 -6.93
C THR A 146 17.27 -49.15 -5.60
N THR A 147 16.41 -50.16 -5.48
CA THR A 147 16.52 -51.23 -4.48
C THR A 147 17.81 -52.00 -4.73
N PRO A 148 18.77 -52.09 -3.78
CA PRO A 148 19.83 -53.08 -3.87
C PRO A 148 19.25 -54.43 -3.47
N ALA A 149 19.33 -55.40 -4.39
CA ALA A 149 19.02 -56.79 -4.13
C ALA A 149 19.87 -57.31 -2.97
N ALA A 150 19.19 -57.82 -1.94
CA ALA A 150 19.82 -58.54 -0.84
C ALA A 150 20.53 -59.78 -1.40
N SER A 151 21.86 -59.78 -1.29
CA SER A 151 22.70 -60.95 -1.51
C SER A 151 22.40 -61.98 -0.41
N ALA A 152 21.62 -63.00 -0.74
CA ALA A 152 21.60 -64.24 0.03
C ALA A 152 22.94 -64.95 -0.18
N ASN A 153 23.70 -65.20 0.90
CA ASN A 153 24.48 -66.43 1.01
C ASN A 153 25.00 -66.69 2.44
N ALA A 154 24.94 -67.98 2.77
CA ALA A 154 25.70 -68.73 3.77
C ALA A 154 25.26 -68.67 5.24
N ILE A 155 24.37 -69.60 5.64
CA ILE A 155 24.52 -70.38 6.88
C ILE A 155 24.10 -71.84 6.58
N ALA A 156 25.08 -72.75 6.54
CA ALA A 156 24.93 -74.20 6.73
C ALA A 156 26.15 -74.62 7.58
N SER A 157 25.97 -74.68 8.90
CA SER A 157 25.88 -75.90 9.74
C SER A 157 27.24 -76.50 10.16
N PRO A 158 27.29 -77.14 11.35
CA PRO A 158 28.51 -77.33 12.13
C PRO A 158 29.12 -78.73 11.96
N GLU A 159 30.43 -78.84 12.25
CA GLU A 159 31.07 -79.94 12.98
C GLU A 159 32.11 -79.38 13.94
#